data_AF-A0AAD9LBQ1-F1
#
_entry.id   AF-A0AAD9LBQ1-F1
#
_cell.length_a   1.000
_cell.length_b   1.000
_cell.length_c   1.000
_cell.angle_alpha   90.00
_cell.angle_beta   90.00
_cell.angle_gamma   90.00
#
_symmetry.space_group_name_H-M   'P 1'
#
loop_
_entity.id
_entity.type
_entity.pdbx_description
1 polymer ?
#
loop_
_entity_poly.entity_id
_entity_poly.type
_entity_poly.pdbx_seq_one_letter_code
_entity_poly.pdbx_strand_id
1 'polypeptide(L)'
;MTGKTSLTTLVSRTLVTKHREERKKSVVFNVSALGISEDETFEDIFKQQCEVSWANAKSTLPSHGYMVYIVLDEAQVIYRQGTSSPRHKSTMFWQLVKYVLNNAAYSVRILMFAAYGSGPAYTLLATPVQFDKRMVFTIEELNFSHDEVQEYVSKWFKGIAFLERLSALEAFCANLEELTGGHVGLCATAIHTLNEVYFSRKRSGSDLPSADAWIRMLQSGSLYQANDNELFESLISTRAVWILKTLSTEELDRLERIAYGANPGSDDNIVEQCLQKGILVQTEQRYLFSSPVMWRFFVKMRVGHIVRALDAPKTLPEMVARVMRSIDYNSIRQTLGRSLSSDIPLERAWQMEFYKAAYRCTPSTFVTSADVGALFGSSGFVDFTIHGGDIFWGIELLREASNLVEHIERFSPGGSYFSLKLSDFCLIDFRRVVSIDHVAMERIAADMRDCDKLFVVCYDARVAGVVVFNSAMDVVYRI
;
A
#
# COMPACT_ATOMS: atom_id res chain seq x y z
N MET A 1 -15.67 -3.07 -1.59
CA MET A 1 -16.65 -2.76 -2.65
C MET A 1 -16.27 -3.57 -3.89
N THR A 2 -16.70 -4.83 -3.98
CA THR A 2 -16.25 -5.74 -5.06
C THR A 2 -17.38 -6.04 -6.05
N GLY A 3 -18.43 -5.19 -6.10
CA GLY A 3 -19.57 -5.40 -6.99
C GLY A 3 -20.54 -6.53 -6.63
N LYS A 4 -20.33 -7.30 -5.54
CA LYS A 4 -21.18 -8.44 -5.15
C LYS A 4 -22.68 -8.13 -5.13
N THR A 5 -23.12 -7.13 -4.36
CA THR A 5 -24.54 -6.73 -4.29
C THR A 5 -25.11 -6.26 -5.63
N SER A 6 -24.29 -5.61 -6.46
CA SER A 6 -24.67 -5.26 -7.84
C SER A 6 -24.87 -6.52 -8.69
N LEU A 7 -23.98 -7.51 -8.56
CA LEU A 7 -24.08 -8.79 -9.23
C LEU A 7 -25.30 -9.59 -8.76
N THR A 8 -25.60 -9.62 -7.45
CA THR A 8 -26.84 -10.14 -6.88
C THR A 8 -28.04 -9.58 -7.62
N THR A 9 -28.10 -8.25 -7.75
CA THR A 9 -29.22 -7.56 -8.42
C THR A 9 -29.30 -7.90 -9.90
N LEU A 10 -28.17 -7.93 -10.61
CA LEU A 10 -28.09 -8.22 -12.04
C LEU A 10 -28.50 -9.66 -12.35
N VAL A 11 -27.99 -10.63 -11.59
CA VAL A 11 -28.34 -12.06 -11.75
C VAL A 11 -29.84 -12.25 -11.54
N SER A 12 -30.40 -11.68 -10.49
CA SER A 12 -31.83 -11.83 -10.21
C SER A 12 -32.70 -11.20 -11.30
N ARG A 13 -32.34 -10.00 -11.80
CA ARG A 13 -33.04 -9.36 -12.93
C ARG A 13 -32.94 -10.19 -14.21
N THR A 14 -31.76 -10.75 -14.48
CA THR A 14 -31.52 -11.58 -15.66
C THR A 14 -32.32 -12.87 -15.61
N LEU A 15 -32.36 -13.54 -14.45
CA LEU A 15 -33.19 -14.73 -14.23
C LEU A 15 -34.67 -14.43 -14.45
N VAL A 16 -35.19 -13.36 -13.86
CA VAL A 16 -36.60 -12.95 -14.04
C VAL A 16 -36.92 -12.68 -15.50
N THR A 17 -36.04 -11.96 -16.21
CA THR A 17 -36.23 -11.61 -17.63
C THR A 17 -36.22 -12.85 -18.51
N LYS A 18 -35.20 -13.69 -18.37
CA LYS A 18 -35.05 -14.93 -19.14
C LYS A 18 -36.23 -15.87 -18.95
N HIS A 19 -36.68 -16.08 -17.71
CA HIS A 19 -37.80 -17.00 -17.45
C HIS A 19 -39.15 -16.44 -17.92
N ARG A 20 -39.32 -15.12 -17.92
CA ARG A 20 -40.49 -14.46 -18.52
C ARG A 20 -40.53 -14.71 -20.04
N GLU A 21 -39.40 -14.58 -20.72
CA GLU A 21 -39.28 -14.84 -22.16
C GLU A 21 -39.50 -16.32 -22.51
N GLU A 22 -38.89 -17.22 -21.73
CA GLU A 22 -39.00 -18.68 -21.93
C GLU A 22 -40.33 -19.26 -21.41
N ARG A 23 -41.21 -18.44 -20.81
CA ARG A 23 -42.49 -18.84 -20.17
C ARG A 23 -42.34 -20.00 -19.17
N LYS A 24 -41.20 -20.06 -18.48
CA LYS A 24 -40.92 -21.10 -17.49
C LYS A 24 -41.55 -20.73 -16.14
N LYS A 25 -42.07 -21.73 -15.44
CA LYS A 25 -42.51 -21.57 -14.05
C LYS A 25 -41.29 -21.43 -13.16
N SER A 26 -40.97 -20.20 -12.76
CA SER A 26 -39.85 -19.95 -11.85
C SER A 26 -40.17 -18.83 -10.85
N VAL A 27 -39.51 -18.87 -9.70
CA VAL A 27 -39.56 -17.81 -8.69
C VAL A 27 -38.14 -17.48 -8.25
N VAL A 28 -37.85 -16.19 -8.09
CA VAL A 28 -36.54 -15.69 -7.62
C VAL A 28 -36.77 -14.96 -6.31
N PHE A 29 -36.09 -15.40 -5.25
CA PHE A 29 -36.07 -14.78 -3.94
C PHE A 29 -34.72 -14.12 -3.69
N ASN A 30 -34.72 -12.82 -3.43
CA ASN A 30 -33.53 -12.07 -3.03
C ASN A 30 -33.62 -11.78 -1.54
N VAL A 31 -32.63 -12.24 -0.79
CA VAL A 31 -32.60 -12.12 0.67
C VAL A 31 -31.25 -11.54 1.09
N SER A 32 -31.27 -10.56 1.99
CA SER A 32 -30.06 -10.07 2.66
C SER A 32 -30.01 -10.59 4.09
N ALA A 33 -28.90 -11.21 4.48
CA ALA A 33 -28.71 -11.73 5.82
C ALA A 33 -28.35 -10.64 6.86
N LEU A 34 -28.01 -9.42 6.43
CA LEU A 34 -27.65 -8.32 7.35
C LEU A 34 -28.80 -7.88 8.29
N GLY A 35 -30.03 -8.28 7.98
CA GLY A 35 -31.21 -7.94 8.79
C GLY A 35 -31.53 -8.91 9.92
N ILE A 36 -30.80 -10.03 10.06
CA ILE A 36 -31.17 -11.04 11.07
C ILE A 36 -30.70 -10.58 12.46
N SER A 37 -31.64 -10.22 13.33
CA SER A 37 -31.35 -9.95 14.75
C SER A 37 -30.98 -11.24 15.51
N GLU A 38 -30.50 -11.12 16.76
CA GLU A 38 -30.11 -12.30 17.55
C GLU A 38 -31.29 -13.22 17.91
N ASP A 39 -32.50 -12.64 18.02
CA ASP A 39 -33.71 -13.37 18.42
C ASP A 39 -34.47 -13.99 17.25
N GLU A 40 -34.32 -13.42 16.05
CA GLU A 40 -34.98 -13.86 14.82
C GLU A 40 -34.33 -15.09 14.20
N THR A 41 -35.16 -15.95 13.59
CA THR A 41 -34.67 -17.05 12.76
C THR A 41 -34.48 -16.60 11.32
N PHE A 42 -33.71 -17.37 10.54
CA PHE A 42 -33.64 -17.16 9.09
C PHE A 42 -35.03 -17.20 8.43
N GLU A 43 -35.95 -18.02 8.94
CA GLU A 43 -37.31 -18.14 8.39
C GLU A 43 -38.14 -16.87 8.61
N ASP A 44 -37.95 -16.20 9.74
CA ASP A 44 -38.63 -14.94 10.07
C ASP A 44 -38.21 -13.84 9.09
N ILE A 45 -36.91 -13.66 8.91
CA ILE A 45 -36.36 -12.68 7.96
C ILE A 45 -36.71 -13.03 6.52
N PHE A 46 -36.65 -14.31 6.14
CA PHE A 46 -37.06 -14.74 4.81
C PHE A 46 -38.52 -14.35 4.55
N LYS A 47 -39.42 -14.64 5.50
CA LYS A 47 -40.83 -14.32 5.39
C LYS A 47 -41.08 -12.81 5.36
N GLN A 48 -40.34 -12.04 6.16
CA GLN A 48 -40.45 -10.59 6.18
C GLN A 48 -40.01 -9.96 4.86
N GLN A 49 -38.89 -10.40 4.28
CA GLN A 49 -38.34 -9.82 3.05
C GLN A 49 -39.04 -10.31 1.78
N CYS A 50 -39.48 -11.57 1.75
CA CYS A 50 -40.06 -12.19 0.56
C CYS A 50 -41.59 -12.26 0.58
N GLU A 51 -42.23 -11.91 1.70
CA GLU A 51 -43.67 -12.03 1.93
C GLU A 51 -44.23 -13.46 1.71
N VAL A 52 -43.35 -14.46 1.73
CA VAL A 52 -43.66 -15.88 1.49
C VAL A 52 -43.00 -16.71 2.59
N SER A 53 -43.71 -17.71 3.11
CA SER A 53 -43.12 -18.60 4.13
C SER A 53 -41.97 -19.44 3.57
N TRP A 54 -40.98 -19.73 4.41
CA TRP A 54 -39.86 -20.58 4.02
C TRP A 54 -40.31 -21.96 3.51
N ALA A 55 -41.28 -22.59 4.20
CA ALA A 55 -41.87 -23.87 3.78
C ALA A 55 -42.46 -23.83 2.36
N ASN A 56 -43.14 -22.73 2.02
CA ASN A 56 -43.68 -22.55 0.67
C ASN A 56 -42.57 -22.43 -0.38
N ALA A 57 -41.53 -21.64 -0.08
CA ALA A 57 -40.40 -21.45 -0.97
C ALA A 57 -39.62 -22.75 -1.20
N LYS A 58 -39.29 -23.49 -0.13
CA LYS A 58 -38.44 -24.68 -0.25
C LYS A 58 -39.15 -25.93 -0.71
N SER A 59 -40.47 -26.09 -0.52
CA SER A 59 -41.16 -27.37 -0.74
C SER A 59 -42.43 -27.23 -1.58
N THR A 60 -43.32 -26.29 -1.26
CA THR A 60 -44.60 -26.13 -1.98
C THR A 60 -44.38 -25.68 -3.43
N LEU A 61 -43.59 -24.64 -3.68
CA LEU A 61 -43.35 -24.17 -5.05
C LEU A 61 -42.66 -25.24 -5.92
N PRO A 62 -41.58 -25.91 -5.47
CA PRO A 62 -40.97 -27.02 -6.20
C PRO A 62 -41.94 -28.17 -6.52
N SER A 63 -42.81 -28.56 -5.59
CA SER A 63 -43.78 -29.65 -5.83
C SER A 63 -44.85 -29.32 -6.88
N HIS A 64 -45.11 -28.01 -7.09
CA HIS A 64 -45.99 -27.53 -8.16
C HIS A 64 -45.27 -27.28 -9.49
N GLY A 65 -44.00 -27.74 -9.60
CA GLY A 65 -43.20 -27.65 -10.82
C GLY A 65 -42.54 -26.29 -11.04
N TYR A 66 -42.43 -25.44 -10.02
CA TYR A 66 -41.66 -24.19 -10.12
C TYR A 66 -40.18 -24.44 -9.89
N MET A 67 -39.35 -23.79 -10.71
CA MET A 67 -37.93 -23.64 -10.46
C MET A 67 -37.69 -22.47 -9.49
N VAL A 68 -37.15 -22.74 -8.31
CA VAL A 68 -36.91 -21.72 -7.28
C VAL A 68 -35.44 -21.33 -7.25
N TYR A 69 -35.16 -20.04 -7.35
CA TYR A 69 -33.83 -19.45 -7.18
C TYR A 69 -33.80 -18.65 -5.88
N ILE A 70 -32.84 -18.95 -5.01
CA ILE A 70 -32.60 -18.21 -3.78
C ILE A 70 -31.25 -17.52 -3.92
N VAL A 71 -31.26 -16.20 -3.93
CA VAL A 71 -30.05 -15.38 -3.98
C VAL A 71 -29.87 -14.73 -2.61
N LEU A 72 -28.85 -15.18 -1.87
CA LEU A 72 -28.56 -14.72 -0.51
C LEU A 72 -27.34 -13.79 -0.53
N ASP A 73 -27.55 -12.52 -0.20
CA ASP A 73 -26.47 -11.56 0.02
C ASP A 73 -26.01 -11.56 1.49
N GLU A 74 -24.74 -11.26 1.69
CA GLU A 74 -24.06 -11.19 3.00
C GLU A 74 -24.16 -12.50 3.81
N ALA A 75 -24.07 -13.64 3.13
CA ALA A 75 -24.27 -14.98 3.69
C ALA A 75 -23.34 -15.33 4.86
N GLN A 76 -22.21 -14.63 5.03
CA GLN A 76 -21.32 -14.83 6.18
C GLN A 76 -22.01 -14.61 7.54
N VAL A 77 -23.12 -13.86 7.58
CA VAL A 77 -23.87 -13.60 8.83
C VAL A 77 -24.47 -14.89 9.41
N ILE A 78 -24.81 -15.85 8.56
CA ILE A 78 -25.44 -17.12 8.97
C ILE A 78 -24.43 -18.28 9.09
N TYR A 79 -23.14 -18.00 9.10
CA TYR A 79 -22.09 -19.01 9.27
C TYR A 79 -22.01 -19.49 10.73
N ARG A 80 -21.31 -20.60 10.99
CA ARG A 80 -21.10 -21.14 12.35
C ARG A 80 -19.72 -20.76 12.89
N GLN A 81 -19.56 -20.70 14.21
CA GLN A 81 -18.26 -20.49 14.86
C GLN A 81 -17.70 -21.83 15.37
N GLY A 82 -16.66 -22.39 14.75
CA GLY A 82 -16.11 -23.70 15.12
C GLY A 82 -17.16 -24.84 15.01
N THR A 83 -17.34 -25.62 16.08
CA THR A 83 -18.33 -26.73 16.15
C THR A 83 -19.72 -26.30 16.62
N SER A 84 -19.95 -25.01 16.84
CA SER A 84 -21.23 -24.49 17.32
C SER A 84 -22.34 -24.56 16.26
N SER A 85 -23.59 -24.37 16.69
CA SER A 85 -24.70 -24.17 15.76
C SER A 85 -24.49 -22.91 14.91
N PRO A 86 -25.04 -22.86 13.67
CA PRO A 86 -25.00 -21.65 12.86
C PRO A 86 -25.50 -20.43 13.63
N ARG A 87 -24.89 -19.27 13.39
CA ARG A 87 -25.36 -18.02 13.98
C ARG A 87 -26.80 -17.72 13.51
N HIS A 88 -27.54 -17.02 14.37
CA HIS A 88 -28.91 -16.55 14.09
C HIS A 88 -29.91 -17.64 13.68
N LYS A 89 -29.86 -18.81 14.35
CA LYS A 89 -30.80 -19.94 14.18
C LYS A 89 -31.06 -20.30 12.70
N SER A 90 -29.99 -20.37 11.90
CA SER A 90 -30.06 -20.56 10.45
C SER A 90 -29.89 -22.02 9.98
N THR A 91 -29.94 -22.99 10.89
CA THR A 91 -29.76 -24.43 10.60
C THR A 91 -30.65 -24.94 9.46
N MET A 92 -31.89 -24.44 9.39
CA MET A 92 -32.86 -24.84 8.36
C MET A 92 -32.42 -24.47 6.94
N PHE A 93 -31.74 -23.34 6.76
CA PHE A 93 -31.17 -22.93 5.47
C PHE A 93 -30.05 -23.88 5.05
N TRP A 94 -29.12 -24.19 5.96
CA TRP A 94 -28.00 -25.08 5.69
C TRP A 94 -28.41 -26.52 5.41
N GLN A 95 -29.49 -27.00 6.04
CA GLN A 95 -30.09 -28.29 5.70
C GLN A 95 -30.59 -28.32 4.24
N LEU A 96 -31.22 -27.23 3.76
CA LEU A 96 -31.64 -27.11 2.37
C LEU A 96 -30.43 -27.09 1.42
N VAL A 97 -29.39 -26.32 1.75
CA VAL A 97 -28.14 -26.29 0.96
C VAL A 97 -27.56 -27.69 0.80
N LYS A 98 -27.41 -28.43 1.91
CA LYS A 98 -26.91 -29.82 1.89
C LYS A 98 -27.81 -30.73 1.05
N TYR A 99 -29.13 -30.56 1.13
CA TYR A 99 -30.07 -31.35 0.34
C TYR A 99 -29.93 -31.08 -1.17
N VAL A 100 -29.86 -29.80 -1.57
CA VAL A 100 -29.68 -29.39 -2.98
C VAL A 100 -28.36 -29.91 -3.54
N LEU A 101 -27.27 -29.84 -2.77
CA LEU A 101 -25.96 -30.35 -3.21
C LEU A 101 -25.98 -31.87 -3.46
N ASN A 102 -26.73 -32.63 -2.67
CA ASN A 102 -26.86 -34.08 -2.83
C ASN A 102 -27.96 -34.50 -3.82
N ASN A 103 -28.79 -33.56 -4.29
CA ASN A 103 -29.90 -33.82 -5.20
C ASN A 103 -29.99 -32.77 -6.30
N ALA A 104 -29.18 -32.94 -7.34
CA ALA A 104 -29.11 -32.02 -8.48
C ALA A 104 -30.45 -31.88 -9.24
N ALA A 105 -31.33 -32.90 -9.17
CA ALA A 105 -32.64 -32.89 -9.79
C ALA A 105 -33.67 -32.05 -9.01
N TYR A 106 -33.36 -31.65 -7.78
CA TYR A 106 -34.25 -30.81 -6.99
C TYR A 106 -34.44 -29.43 -7.62
N SER A 107 -35.68 -28.93 -7.69
CA SER A 107 -36.01 -27.67 -8.38
C SER A 107 -35.64 -26.40 -7.62
N VAL A 108 -34.59 -26.43 -6.80
CA VAL A 108 -34.07 -25.27 -6.06
C VAL A 108 -32.62 -25.03 -6.46
N ARG A 109 -32.26 -23.76 -6.71
CA ARG A 109 -30.88 -23.31 -6.94
C ARG A 109 -30.57 -22.18 -5.98
N ILE A 110 -29.38 -22.21 -5.40
CA ILE A 110 -28.96 -21.28 -4.35
C ILE A 110 -27.68 -20.60 -4.83
N LEU A 111 -27.68 -19.27 -4.81
CA LEU A 111 -26.51 -18.44 -5.04
C LEU A 111 -26.25 -17.63 -3.77
N MET A 112 -25.02 -17.65 -3.28
CA MET A 112 -24.64 -16.95 -2.04
C MET A 112 -23.51 -15.98 -2.33
N PHE A 113 -23.63 -14.77 -1.82
CA PHE A 113 -22.58 -13.77 -1.81
C PHE A 113 -22.12 -13.57 -0.37
N ALA A 114 -20.82 -13.60 -0.15
CA ALA A 114 -20.25 -13.40 1.17
C ALA A 114 -19.03 -12.47 1.13
N ALA A 115 -18.84 -11.70 2.20
CA ALA A 115 -17.62 -10.97 2.47
C ALA A 115 -17.26 -11.14 3.94
N TYR A 116 -16.14 -11.79 4.24
CA TYR A 116 -15.69 -12.00 5.62
C TYR A 116 -15.25 -10.70 6.34
N GLY A 117 -15.30 -9.54 5.66
CA GLY A 117 -14.73 -8.25 6.11
C GLY A 117 -15.71 -7.20 6.64
N SER A 118 -16.78 -7.56 7.36
CA SER A 118 -17.67 -6.56 8.01
C SER A 118 -17.45 -6.37 9.52
N GLY A 119 -16.67 -7.22 10.20
CA GLY A 119 -16.36 -7.01 11.63
C GLY A 119 -15.51 -8.12 12.26
N PRO A 120 -14.85 -7.86 13.41
CA PRO A 120 -14.00 -8.84 14.09
C PRO A 120 -14.74 -10.13 14.52
N ALA A 121 -16.06 -10.05 14.71
CA ALA A 121 -16.92 -11.19 15.06
C ALA A 121 -17.08 -12.26 13.96
N TYR A 122 -16.60 -12.02 12.74
CA TYR A 122 -16.76 -12.94 11.60
C TYR A 122 -15.50 -13.75 11.29
N THR A 123 -14.44 -13.61 12.10
CA THR A 123 -13.10 -14.18 11.85
C THR A 123 -12.91 -15.65 12.29
N LEU A 124 -13.92 -16.25 12.89
CA LEU A 124 -13.88 -17.68 13.28
C LEU A 124 -15.02 -18.47 12.61
N LEU A 125 -15.58 -17.88 11.55
CA LEU A 125 -16.79 -18.39 10.93
C LEU A 125 -16.50 -19.21 9.69
N ALA A 126 -17.13 -20.39 9.63
CA ALA A 126 -17.06 -21.27 8.48
C ALA A 126 -18.48 -21.64 8.02
N THR A 127 -18.59 -22.01 6.74
CA THR A 127 -19.82 -22.62 6.25
C THR A 127 -20.05 -23.95 6.97
N PRO A 128 -21.28 -24.27 7.40
CA PRO A 128 -21.63 -25.58 7.96
C PRO A 128 -21.51 -26.74 6.97
N VAL A 129 -21.39 -26.41 5.68
CA VAL A 129 -21.29 -27.36 4.56
C VAL A 129 -20.02 -27.07 3.76
N GLN A 130 -19.34 -28.12 3.31
CA GLN A 130 -18.17 -28.01 2.44
C GLN A 130 -18.61 -27.91 0.98
N PHE A 131 -18.04 -26.96 0.24
CA PHE A 131 -18.29 -26.78 -1.19
C PHE A 131 -17.11 -27.30 -2.01
N ASP A 132 -17.41 -27.83 -3.20
CA ASP A 132 -16.38 -28.06 -4.21
C ASP A 132 -15.81 -26.71 -4.64
N LYS A 133 -14.48 -26.62 -4.80
CA LYS A 133 -13.80 -25.39 -5.23
C LYS A 133 -14.37 -24.84 -6.55
N ARG A 134 -14.86 -25.70 -7.45
CA ARG A 134 -15.49 -25.31 -8.73
C ARG A 134 -16.81 -24.55 -8.57
N MET A 135 -17.41 -24.59 -7.37
CA MET A 135 -18.65 -23.88 -7.05
C MET A 135 -18.40 -22.58 -6.28
N VAL A 136 -17.14 -22.25 -5.99
CA VAL A 136 -16.74 -21.10 -5.20
C VAL A 136 -15.97 -20.13 -6.09
N PHE A 137 -16.57 -18.98 -6.35
CA PHE A 137 -15.90 -17.87 -7.03
C PHE A 137 -15.21 -16.99 -5.99
N THR A 138 -13.96 -16.64 -6.26
CA THR A 138 -13.13 -15.81 -5.39
C THR A 138 -13.15 -14.35 -5.86
N ILE A 139 -12.28 -13.53 -5.27
CA ILE A 139 -12.09 -12.16 -5.73
C ILE A 139 -11.47 -12.09 -7.13
N GLU A 140 -10.73 -13.12 -7.56
CA GLU A 140 -10.10 -13.17 -8.88
C GLU A 140 -11.16 -13.15 -9.99
N GLU A 141 -12.25 -13.91 -9.82
CA GLU A 141 -13.37 -13.94 -10.77
C GLU A 141 -14.31 -12.73 -10.64
N LEU A 142 -14.16 -11.92 -9.60
CA LEU A 142 -14.94 -10.68 -9.40
C LEU A 142 -14.18 -9.42 -9.83
N ASN A 143 -12.86 -9.48 -9.96
CA ASN A 143 -12.06 -8.38 -10.46
C ASN A 143 -12.30 -8.22 -11.97
N PHE A 144 -12.14 -7.00 -12.46
CA PHE A 144 -12.20 -6.77 -13.90
C PHE A 144 -11.02 -7.46 -14.58
N SER A 145 -11.33 -8.20 -15.64
CA SER A 145 -10.37 -8.55 -16.69
C SER A 145 -9.89 -7.30 -17.44
N HIS A 146 -8.81 -7.44 -18.20
CA HIS A 146 -8.28 -6.35 -19.02
C HIS A 146 -9.34 -5.74 -19.96
N ASP A 147 -10.09 -6.59 -20.66
CA ASP A 147 -11.16 -6.17 -21.56
C ASP A 147 -12.27 -5.41 -20.82
N GLU A 148 -12.64 -5.85 -19.61
CA GLU A 148 -13.64 -5.17 -18.77
C GLU A 148 -13.12 -3.84 -18.22
N VAL A 149 -11.83 -3.72 -17.89
CA VAL A 149 -11.21 -2.43 -17.53
C VAL A 149 -11.29 -1.48 -18.71
N GLN A 150 -10.90 -1.92 -19.91
CA GLN A 150 -10.95 -1.10 -21.11
C GLN A 150 -12.39 -0.67 -21.45
N GLU A 151 -13.36 -1.58 -21.36
CA GLU A 151 -14.78 -1.28 -21.54
C GLU A 151 -15.26 -0.25 -20.50
N TYR A 152 -14.90 -0.45 -19.23
CA TYR A 152 -15.30 0.43 -18.14
C TYR A 152 -14.73 1.84 -18.33
N VAL A 153 -13.44 1.97 -18.64
CA VAL A 153 -12.78 3.24 -18.93
C VAL A 153 -13.45 3.93 -20.11
N SER A 154 -13.69 3.20 -21.21
CA SER A 154 -14.32 3.75 -22.41
C SER A 154 -15.72 4.32 -22.16
N LYS A 155 -16.49 3.69 -21.26
CA LYS A 155 -17.85 4.13 -20.92
C LYS A 155 -17.90 5.26 -19.89
N TRP A 156 -17.02 5.22 -18.89
CA TRP A 156 -17.20 6.01 -17.67
C TRP A 156 -16.15 7.10 -17.45
N PHE A 157 -14.99 7.01 -18.08
CA PHE A 157 -13.98 8.06 -17.98
C PHE A 157 -14.33 9.24 -18.88
N LYS A 158 -14.43 10.45 -18.30
CA LYS A 158 -14.82 11.66 -19.03
C LYS A 158 -13.69 12.25 -19.88
N GLY A 159 -12.43 11.91 -19.55
CA GLY A 159 -11.26 12.25 -20.35
C GLY A 159 -10.98 11.30 -21.52
N ILE A 160 -11.90 10.38 -21.87
CA ILE A 160 -11.67 9.34 -22.88
C ILE A 160 -11.29 9.89 -24.26
N ALA A 161 -11.81 11.05 -24.66
CA ALA A 161 -11.45 11.72 -25.92
C ALA A 161 -9.96 12.09 -25.99
N PHE A 162 -9.26 12.20 -24.85
CA PHE A 162 -7.82 12.44 -24.83
C PHE A 162 -6.99 11.15 -24.94
N LEU A 163 -7.65 9.99 -24.95
CA LEU A 163 -7.05 8.65 -25.08
C LEU A 163 -7.39 7.99 -26.42
N GLU A 164 -7.80 8.75 -27.43
CA GLU A 164 -8.27 8.23 -28.73
C GLU A 164 -7.25 7.34 -29.48
N ARG A 165 -5.96 7.49 -29.19
CA ARG A 165 -4.93 6.56 -29.68
C ARG A 165 -5.02 5.26 -28.88
N LEU A 166 -5.22 4.13 -29.58
CA LEU A 166 -5.26 2.80 -28.96
C LEU A 166 -4.11 2.57 -27.98
N SER A 167 -2.88 2.94 -28.35
CA SER A 167 -1.70 2.81 -27.48
C SER A 167 -1.79 3.62 -26.17
N ALA A 168 -2.45 4.78 -26.19
CA ALA A 168 -2.63 5.63 -25.00
C ALA A 168 -3.73 5.08 -24.09
N LEU A 169 -4.81 4.55 -24.66
CA LEU A 169 -5.86 3.86 -23.90
C LEU A 169 -5.30 2.59 -23.24
N GLU A 170 -4.57 1.77 -23.98
CA GLU A 170 -3.90 0.57 -23.45
C GLU A 170 -2.94 0.92 -22.31
N ALA A 171 -2.09 1.94 -22.49
CA ALA A 171 -1.19 2.39 -21.44
C ALA A 171 -1.95 2.90 -20.20
N PHE A 172 -3.02 3.65 -20.39
CA PHE A 172 -3.86 4.12 -19.28
C PHE A 172 -4.50 2.97 -18.52
N CYS A 173 -5.09 2.00 -19.23
CA CYS A 173 -5.69 0.79 -18.63
C CYS A 173 -4.64 -0.04 -17.89
N ALA A 174 -3.46 -0.26 -18.47
CA ALA A 174 -2.37 -0.98 -17.82
C ALA A 174 -1.92 -0.31 -16.52
N ASN A 175 -1.81 1.03 -16.49
CA ASN A 175 -1.45 1.76 -15.27
C ASN A 175 -2.58 1.72 -14.22
N LEU A 176 -3.84 1.72 -14.66
CA LEU A 176 -4.98 1.56 -13.75
C LEU A 176 -5.00 0.15 -13.13
N GLU A 177 -4.70 -0.87 -13.92
CA GLU A 177 -4.56 -2.26 -13.46
C GLU A 177 -3.38 -2.44 -12.52
N GLU A 178 -2.22 -1.87 -12.85
CA GLU A 178 -1.04 -1.89 -11.97
C GLU A 178 -1.35 -1.22 -10.63
N LEU A 179 -2.11 -0.12 -10.65
CA LEU A 179 -2.52 0.57 -9.44
C LEU A 179 -3.52 -0.25 -8.61
N THR A 180 -4.51 -0.89 -9.24
CA THR A 180 -5.70 -1.41 -8.55
C THR A 180 -5.80 -2.93 -8.48
N GLY A 181 -5.03 -3.66 -9.28
CA GLY A 181 -5.14 -5.10 -9.49
C GLY A 181 -6.46 -5.52 -10.14
N GLY A 182 -7.14 -4.63 -10.86
CA GLY A 182 -8.46 -4.88 -11.45
C GLY A 182 -9.61 -4.88 -10.44
N HIS A 183 -9.36 -4.54 -9.17
CA HIS A 183 -10.41 -4.54 -8.14
C HIS A 183 -11.48 -3.50 -8.47
N VAL A 184 -12.70 -3.96 -8.77
CA VAL A 184 -13.83 -3.15 -9.28
C VAL A 184 -14.05 -1.84 -8.53
N GLY A 185 -14.10 -1.89 -7.19
CA GLY A 185 -14.31 -0.69 -6.38
C GLY A 185 -13.14 0.29 -6.39
N LEU A 186 -11.91 -0.19 -6.60
CA LEU A 186 -10.72 0.66 -6.69
C LEU A 186 -10.63 1.28 -8.07
N CYS A 187 -10.92 0.51 -9.14
CA CYS A 187 -11.06 1.05 -10.50
C CYS A 187 -12.13 2.14 -10.55
N ALA A 188 -13.32 1.87 -9.99
CA ALA A 188 -14.40 2.83 -9.94
C ALA A 188 -14.02 4.10 -9.16
N THR A 189 -13.37 3.97 -8.01
CA THR A 189 -12.88 5.12 -7.24
C THR A 189 -11.84 5.91 -8.03
N ALA A 190 -10.82 5.27 -8.60
CA ALA A 190 -9.79 5.96 -9.38
C ALA A 190 -10.40 6.76 -10.55
N ILE A 191 -11.30 6.14 -11.34
CA ILE A 191 -11.97 6.81 -12.45
C ILE A 191 -12.87 7.95 -11.95
N HIS A 192 -13.55 7.78 -10.82
CA HIS A 192 -14.33 8.84 -10.19
C HIS A 192 -13.44 10.04 -9.82
N THR A 193 -12.33 9.82 -9.13
CA THR A 193 -11.40 10.88 -8.72
C THR A 193 -10.79 11.61 -9.92
N LEU A 194 -10.41 10.88 -10.98
CA LEU A 194 -9.92 11.50 -12.22
C LEU A 194 -11.02 12.30 -12.94
N ASN A 195 -12.27 11.85 -12.89
CA ASN A 195 -13.41 12.62 -13.40
C ASN A 195 -13.64 13.90 -12.60
N GLU A 196 -13.39 13.92 -11.29
CA GLU A 196 -13.44 15.15 -10.49
C GLU A 196 -12.38 16.17 -10.96
N VAL A 197 -11.16 15.72 -11.26
CA VAL A 197 -10.13 16.57 -11.87
C VAL A 197 -10.62 17.14 -13.20
N TYR A 198 -11.20 16.31 -14.07
CA TYR A 198 -11.75 16.73 -15.35
C TYR A 198 -12.82 17.83 -15.18
N PHE A 199 -13.81 17.61 -14.30
CA PHE A 199 -14.86 18.58 -14.04
C PHE A 199 -14.37 19.84 -13.33
N SER A 200 -13.37 19.72 -12.46
CA SER A 200 -12.72 20.85 -11.79
C SER A 200 -12.07 21.78 -12.83
N ARG A 201 -11.23 21.24 -13.72
CA ARG A 201 -10.55 22.02 -14.76
C ARG A 201 -11.52 22.64 -15.76
N LYS A 202 -12.57 21.90 -16.14
CA LYS A 202 -13.63 22.43 -17.01
C LYS A 202 -14.35 23.63 -16.38
N ARG A 203 -14.60 23.59 -15.06
CA ARG A 203 -15.24 24.71 -14.33
C ARG A 203 -14.30 25.91 -14.15
N SER A 204 -13.01 25.68 -13.94
CA SER A 204 -12.01 26.75 -13.79
C SER A 204 -11.55 27.35 -15.12
N GLY A 205 -11.96 26.78 -16.25
CA GLY A 205 -11.47 27.19 -17.58
C GLY A 205 -9.99 26.85 -17.81
N SER A 206 -9.43 25.94 -17.01
CA SER A 206 -8.04 25.51 -17.15
C SER A 206 -7.90 24.42 -18.21
N ASP A 207 -6.70 24.30 -18.77
CA ASP A 207 -6.40 23.28 -19.77
C ASP A 207 -6.65 21.86 -19.24
N LEU A 208 -7.38 21.08 -20.04
CA LEU A 208 -7.63 19.68 -19.73
C LEU A 208 -6.34 18.86 -19.86
N PRO A 209 -6.11 17.85 -19.01
CA PRO A 209 -4.88 17.06 -19.08
C PRO A 209 -4.78 16.26 -20.38
N SER A 210 -3.55 16.16 -20.91
CA SER A 210 -3.23 15.27 -22.03
C SER A 210 -3.22 13.79 -21.60
N ALA A 211 -3.15 12.87 -22.56
CA ALA A 211 -3.00 11.43 -22.31
C ALA A 211 -1.86 11.14 -21.31
N ASP A 212 -0.66 11.67 -21.57
CA ASP A 212 0.50 11.45 -20.71
C ASP A 212 0.29 12.04 -19.31
N ALA A 213 -0.43 13.16 -19.20
CA ALA A 213 -0.75 13.74 -17.91
C ALA A 213 -1.69 12.82 -17.11
N TRP A 214 -2.71 12.24 -17.74
CA TRP A 214 -3.60 11.27 -17.10
C TRP A 214 -2.86 10.00 -16.66
N ILE A 215 -1.97 9.47 -17.50
CA ILE A 215 -1.13 8.31 -17.15
C ILE A 215 -0.20 8.66 -15.97
N ARG A 216 0.44 9.85 -15.99
CA ARG A 216 1.28 10.31 -14.86
C ARG A 216 0.50 10.47 -13.56
N MET A 217 -0.78 10.86 -13.61
CA MET A 217 -1.63 10.95 -12.42
C MET A 217 -1.85 9.57 -11.78
N LEU A 218 -2.06 8.52 -12.59
CA LEU A 218 -2.16 7.13 -12.10
C LEU A 218 -0.83 6.65 -11.48
N GLN A 219 0.29 6.94 -12.13
CA GLN A 219 1.63 6.52 -11.69
C GLN A 219 2.08 7.21 -10.40
N SER A 220 1.97 8.53 -10.37
CA SER A 220 2.45 9.35 -9.24
C SER A 220 1.43 9.43 -8.10
N GLY A 221 0.15 9.23 -8.40
CA GLY A 221 -0.95 9.51 -7.49
C GLY A 221 -1.23 11.01 -7.27
N SER A 222 -0.51 11.90 -7.97
CA SER A 222 -0.61 13.36 -7.81
C SER A 222 -1.64 13.95 -8.78
N LEU A 223 -2.63 14.69 -8.30
CA LEU A 223 -3.77 15.14 -9.12
C LEU A 223 -3.78 16.63 -9.44
N TYR A 224 -3.47 17.47 -8.46
CA TYR A 224 -3.54 18.93 -8.55
C TYR A 224 -2.16 19.57 -8.41
N GLN A 225 -1.32 19.04 -7.52
CA GLN A 225 0.02 19.53 -7.23
C GLN A 225 1.02 18.38 -7.18
N ALA A 226 2.29 18.69 -7.40
CA ALA A 226 3.35 17.69 -7.29
C ALA A 226 3.37 17.08 -5.88
N ASN A 227 3.28 15.76 -5.81
CA ASN A 227 3.33 14.96 -4.58
C ASN A 227 2.12 15.13 -3.62
N ASP A 228 0.97 15.63 -4.09
CA ASP A 228 -0.23 15.73 -3.25
C ASP A 228 -0.80 14.36 -2.83
N ASN A 229 -0.50 13.30 -3.57
CA ASN A 229 -0.96 11.92 -3.35
C ASN A 229 -2.48 11.76 -3.27
N GLU A 230 -3.26 12.72 -3.80
CA GLU A 230 -4.71 12.79 -3.65
C GLU A 230 -5.43 11.55 -4.18
N LEU A 231 -4.95 10.98 -5.29
CA LEU A 231 -5.50 9.73 -5.82
C LEU A 231 -5.31 8.58 -4.85
N PHE A 232 -4.12 8.48 -4.25
CA PHE A 232 -3.81 7.42 -3.30
C PHE A 232 -4.63 7.58 -2.01
N GLU A 233 -4.79 8.80 -1.50
CA GLU A 233 -5.63 9.09 -0.33
C GLU A 233 -7.11 8.73 -0.57
N SER A 234 -7.63 9.00 -1.78
CA SER A 234 -8.97 8.57 -2.18
C SER A 234 -9.10 7.03 -2.19
N LEU A 235 -8.11 6.32 -2.74
CA LEU A 235 -8.11 4.86 -2.82
C LEU A 235 -8.03 4.18 -1.44
N ILE A 236 -7.18 4.66 -0.53
CA ILE A 236 -7.06 4.08 0.82
C ILE A 236 -8.28 4.39 1.71
N SER A 237 -9.06 5.41 1.36
CA SER A 237 -10.31 5.76 2.03
C SER A 237 -11.47 4.82 1.66
N THR A 238 -11.29 3.98 0.62
CA THR A 238 -12.28 2.97 0.27
C THR A 238 -12.35 1.88 1.33
N ARG A 239 -13.56 1.33 1.56
CA ARG A 239 -13.76 0.17 2.46
C ARG A 239 -12.87 -1.03 2.10
N ALA A 240 -12.47 -1.16 0.83
CA ALA A 240 -11.61 -2.24 0.37
C ALA A 240 -10.22 -2.21 1.01
N VAL A 241 -9.67 -1.02 1.30
CA VAL A 241 -8.31 -0.84 1.82
C VAL A 241 -8.32 -0.38 3.28
N TRP A 242 -9.32 0.41 3.68
CA TRP A 242 -9.45 0.96 5.03
C TRP A 242 -9.43 -0.12 6.12
N ILE A 243 -9.89 -1.33 5.81
CA ILE A 243 -9.90 -2.47 6.74
C ILE A 243 -8.51 -2.77 7.34
N LEU A 244 -7.42 -2.43 6.64
CA LEU A 244 -6.06 -2.60 7.15
C LEU A 244 -5.79 -1.76 8.41
N LYS A 245 -6.45 -0.59 8.55
CA LYS A 245 -6.36 0.26 9.74
C LYS A 245 -6.98 -0.38 10.99
N THR A 246 -7.70 -1.49 10.83
CA THR A 246 -8.28 -2.24 11.96
C THR A 246 -7.31 -3.23 12.59
N LEU A 247 -6.11 -3.40 12.03
CA LEU A 247 -5.05 -4.21 12.64
C LEU A 247 -4.29 -3.38 13.68
N SER A 248 -3.99 -4.00 14.82
CA SER A 248 -3.07 -3.49 15.83
C SER A 248 -1.63 -3.50 15.33
N THR A 249 -0.73 -2.78 16.01
CA THR A 249 0.71 -2.75 15.70
C THR A 249 1.32 -4.15 15.69
N GLU A 250 0.98 -4.98 16.69
CA GLU A 250 1.46 -6.36 16.78
C GLU A 250 0.95 -7.21 15.60
N GLU A 251 -0.33 -7.08 15.23
CA GLU A 251 -0.89 -7.79 14.06
C GLU A 251 -0.20 -7.35 12.75
N LEU A 252 0.14 -6.06 12.62
CA LEU A 252 0.91 -5.55 11.48
C LEU A 252 2.34 -6.09 11.47
N ASP A 253 3.00 -6.23 12.63
CA ASP A 253 4.35 -6.81 12.73
C ASP A 253 4.34 -8.27 12.26
N ARG A 254 3.34 -9.04 12.68
CA ARG A 254 3.19 -10.45 12.29
C ARG A 254 2.89 -10.57 10.79
N LEU A 255 2.02 -9.72 10.26
CA LEU A 255 1.73 -9.65 8.82
C LEU A 255 2.97 -9.27 7.99
N GLU A 256 3.83 -8.40 8.51
CA GLU A 256 5.10 -8.03 7.87
C GLU A 256 6.02 -9.22 7.68
N ARG A 257 6.16 -10.06 8.72
CA ARG A 257 6.98 -11.29 8.63
C ARG A 257 6.48 -12.21 7.51
N ILE A 258 5.16 -12.39 7.42
CA ILE A 258 4.53 -13.22 6.37
C ILE A 258 4.76 -12.61 4.99
N ALA A 259 4.57 -11.30 4.84
CA ALA A 259 4.76 -10.60 3.57
C ALA A 259 6.20 -10.74 3.02
N TYR A 260 7.20 -10.82 3.90
CA TYR A 260 8.60 -11.05 3.54
C TYR A 260 9.02 -12.53 3.51
N GLY A 261 8.06 -13.46 3.53
CA GLY A 261 8.32 -14.89 3.27
C GLY A 261 8.67 -15.73 4.50
N ALA A 262 8.39 -15.25 5.72
CA ALA A 262 8.46 -16.11 6.90
C ALA A 262 7.40 -17.24 6.81
N ASN A 263 7.75 -18.43 7.30
CA ASN A 263 6.85 -19.57 7.30
C ASN A 263 5.62 -19.29 8.21
N PRO A 264 4.36 -19.43 7.72
CA PRO A 264 3.16 -19.06 8.48
C PRO A 264 2.93 -19.83 9.77
N GLY A 265 3.62 -20.95 10.02
CA GLY A 265 3.26 -21.90 11.09
C GLY A 265 3.19 -21.35 12.53
N SER A 266 3.80 -20.20 12.83
CA SER A 266 3.62 -19.50 14.13
C SER A 266 2.57 -18.37 14.10
N ASP A 267 2.08 -18.03 12.91
CA ASP A 267 1.25 -16.87 12.58
C ASP A 267 -0.03 -17.23 11.80
N ASP A 268 -0.44 -18.51 11.76
CA ASP A 268 -1.63 -18.98 11.04
C ASP A 268 -2.91 -18.19 11.39
N ASN A 269 -3.05 -17.78 12.66
CA ASN A 269 -4.19 -16.98 13.11
C ASN A 269 -4.26 -15.61 12.40
N ILE A 270 -3.15 -14.91 12.22
CA ILE A 270 -3.16 -13.60 11.55
C ILE A 270 -3.38 -13.76 10.04
N VAL A 271 -2.87 -14.85 9.43
CA VAL A 271 -3.15 -15.17 8.03
C VAL A 271 -4.64 -15.40 7.83
N GLU A 272 -5.26 -16.25 8.65
CA GLU A 272 -6.70 -16.53 8.58
C GLU A 272 -7.52 -15.26 8.78
N GLN A 273 -7.17 -14.45 9.79
CA GLN A 273 -7.82 -13.17 10.04
C GLN A 273 -7.68 -12.21 8.84
N CYS A 274 -6.53 -12.14 8.20
CA CYS A 274 -6.28 -11.28 7.05
C CYS A 274 -7.00 -11.76 5.77
N LEU A 275 -7.09 -13.07 5.55
CA LEU A 275 -7.90 -13.65 4.46
C LEU A 275 -9.38 -13.28 4.63
N GLN A 276 -9.89 -13.41 5.85
CA GLN A 276 -11.27 -13.09 6.18
C GLN A 276 -11.53 -11.58 6.08
N LYS A 277 -10.63 -10.73 6.56
CA LYS A 277 -10.75 -9.29 6.38
C LYS A 277 -10.63 -8.84 4.91
N GLY A 278 -10.24 -9.74 3.98
CA GLY A 278 -10.00 -9.42 2.59
C GLY A 278 -8.71 -8.60 2.38
N ILE A 279 -7.79 -8.67 3.35
CA ILE A 279 -6.46 -8.05 3.27
C ILE A 279 -5.55 -8.94 2.42
N LEU A 280 -5.60 -10.25 2.67
CA LEU A 280 -4.88 -11.25 1.90
C LEU A 280 -5.84 -12.06 1.02
N VAL A 281 -5.26 -12.67 -0.01
CA VAL A 281 -5.86 -13.69 -0.87
C VAL A 281 -4.93 -14.89 -0.92
N GLN A 282 -5.51 -16.09 -0.99
CA GLN A 282 -4.74 -17.32 -1.11
C GLN A 282 -4.67 -17.75 -2.57
N THR A 283 -3.46 -17.83 -3.10
CA THR A 283 -3.17 -18.49 -4.38
C THR A 283 -2.63 -19.88 -4.12
N GLU A 284 -2.48 -20.72 -5.16
CA GLU A 284 -2.03 -22.12 -5.01
C GLU A 284 -0.68 -22.26 -4.29
N GLN A 285 0.18 -21.24 -4.34
CA GLN A 285 1.56 -21.32 -3.83
C GLN A 285 1.87 -20.32 -2.70
N ARG A 286 1.04 -19.30 -2.46
CA ARG A 286 1.33 -18.21 -1.50
C ARG A 286 0.12 -17.36 -1.13
N TYR A 287 0.26 -16.61 -0.04
CA TYR A 287 -0.64 -15.53 0.32
C TYR A 287 -0.16 -14.21 -0.32
N LEU A 288 -1.07 -13.48 -0.94
CA LEU A 288 -0.81 -12.17 -1.55
C LEU A 288 -1.76 -11.12 -0.97
N PHE A 289 -1.39 -9.85 -1.01
CA PHE A 289 -2.34 -8.78 -0.72
C PHE A 289 -3.44 -8.73 -1.78
N SER A 290 -4.66 -8.42 -1.36
CA SER A 290 -5.85 -8.43 -2.23
C SER A 290 -5.84 -7.39 -3.35
N SER A 291 -4.94 -6.41 -3.28
CA SER A 291 -4.67 -5.45 -4.36
C SER A 291 -3.29 -4.78 -4.19
N PRO A 292 -2.70 -4.21 -5.26
CA PRO A 292 -1.49 -3.40 -5.17
C PRO A 292 -1.64 -2.18 -4.25
N VAL A 293 -2.81 -1.51 -4.23
CA VAL A 293 -3.09 -0.42 -3.27
C VAL A 293 -3.01 -0.90 -1.83
N MET A 294 -3.57 -2.08 -1.52
CA MET A 294 -3.51 -2.65 -0.17
C MET A 294 -2.05 -2.87 0.26
N TRP A 295 -1.22 -3.46 -0.61
CA TRP A 295 0.21 -3.63 -0.37
C TRP A 295 0.91 -2.28 -0.15
N ARG A 296 0.71 -1.30 -1.04
CA ARG A 296 1.32 0.02 -0.93
C ARG A 296 0.90 0.75 0.34
N PHE A 297 -0.35 0.60 0.76
CA PHE A 297 -0.85 1.17 2.01
C PHE A 297 -0.25 0.47 3.23
N PHE A 298 -0.12 -0.86 3.19
CA PHE A 298 0.61 -1.62 4.21
C PHE A 298 2.05 -1.11 4.36
N VAL A 299 2.79 -1.01 3.25
CA VAL A 299 4.16 -0.48 3.27
C VAL A 299 4.19 0.95 3.82
N LYS A 300 3.25 1.82 3.42
CA LYS A 300 3.12 3.19 3.98
C LYS A 300 2.87 3.18 5.49
N MET A 301 2.11 2.22 6.02
CA MET A 301 1.88 2.09 7.47
C MET A 301 3.13 1.60 8.21
N ARG A 302 3.91 0.70 7.61
CA ARG A 302 5.12 0.11 8.22
C ARG A 302 6.33 1.04 8.17
N VAL A 303 6.58 1.61 7.00
CA VAL A 303 7.76 2.44 6.72
C VAL A 303 7.46 3.93 6.98
N GLY A 304 6.18 4.29 7.07
CA GLY A 304 5.70 5.66 7.19
C GLY A 304 5.48 6.35 5.83
N HIS A 305 4.83 7.52 5.86
CA HIS A 305 4.88 8.45 4.73
C HIS A 305 6.20 9.21 4.82
N ILE A 306 7.08 8.99 3.85
CA ILE A 306 8.28 9.81 3.74
C ILE A 306 7.88 11.10 3.02
N VAL A 307 7.47 12.11 3.80
CA VAL A 307 7.27 13.47 3.30
C VAL A 307 8.61 13.99 2.80
N ARG A 308 8.71 14.18 1.49
CA ARG A 308 9.87 14.83 0.85
C ARG A 308 9.69 16.34 0.89
N ALA A 309 10.79 17.08 1.02
CA ALA A 309 10.78 18.54 0.96
C ALA A 309 10.22 19.02 -0.39
N LEU A 310 9.42 20.08 -0.39
CA LEU A 310 8.87 20.65 -1.63
C LEU A 310 9.95 21.40 -2.43
N ASP A 311 10.83 22.11 -1.73
CA ASP A 311 11.86 22.95 -2.34
C ASP A 311 13.20 22.21 -2.43
N ALA A 312 13.83 22.29 -3.60
CA ALA A 312 15.20 21.81 -3.80
C ALA A 312 16.20 22.61 -2.94
N PRO A 313 17.23 21.95 -2.37
CA PRO A 313 18.36 22.67 -1.80
C PRO A 313 19.09 23.42 -2.92
N LYS A 314 19.49 24.67 -2.67
CA LYS A 314 20.20 25.50 -3.66
C LYS A 314 21.70 25.24 -3.66
N THR A 315 22.25 24.84 -2.52
CA THR A 315 23.68 24.58 -2.34
C THR A 315 23.93 23.31 -1.52
N LEU A 316 25.11 22.70 -1.68
CA LEU A 316 25.50 21.53 -0.92
C LEU A 316 25.58 21.81 0.60
N PRO A 317 26.13 22.94 1.09
CA PRO A 317 26.06 23.28 2.51
C PRO A 317 24.63 23.43 3.05
N GLU A 318 23.71 24.01 2.27
CA GLU A 318 22.30 24.06 2.65
C GLU A 318 21.71 22.65 2.78
N MET A 319 22.02 21.77 1.82
CA MET A 319 21.60 20.37 1.85
C MET A 319 22.11 19.66 3.11
N VAL A 320 23.41 19.75 3.40
CA VAL A 320 24.01 19.14 4.61
C VAL A 320 23.32 19.66 5.87
N ALA A 321 23.10 20.97 5.99
CA ALA A 321 22.41 21.55 7.14
C ALA A 321 20.97 21.03 7.30
N ARG A 322 20.21 20.88 6.19
CA ARG A 322 18.85 20.30 6.20
C ARG A 322 18.88 18.84 6.67
N VAL A 323 19.83 18.05 6.17
CA VAL A 323 19.99 16.63 6.55
C VAL A 323 20.32 16.49 8.03
N MET A 324 21.31 17.24 8.53
CA MET A 324 21.72 17.16 9.94
C MET A 324 20.60 17.55 10.91
N ARG A 325 19.69 18.45 10.50
CA ARG A 325 18.47 18.78 11.26
C ARG A 325 17.42 17.66 11.26
N SER A 326 17.45 16.80 10.24
CA SER A 326 16.41 15.79 9.99
C SER A 326 16.83 14.38 10.39
N ILE A 327 18.09 14.18 10.80
CA ILE A 327 18.58 12.92 11.36
C ILE A 327 17.82 12.58 12.64
N ASP A 328 17.42 11.31 12.76
CA ASP A 328 16.85 10.79 13.99
C ASP A 328 17.97 10.37 14.97
N TYR A 329 18.43 11.33 15.77
CA TYR A 329 19.45 11.09 16.78
C TYR A 329 19.00 10.09 17.87
N ASN A 330 17.70 9.88 18.08
CA ASN A 330 17.24 8.82 18.97
C ASN A 330 17.51 7.44 18.38
N SER A 331 17.35 7.28 17.07
CA SER A 331 17.70 6.04 16.37
C SER A 331 19.19 5.73 16.48
N ILE A 332 20.06 6.73 16.27
CA ILE A 332 21.50 6.58 16.51
C ILE A 332 21.80 6.23 17.97
N ARG A 333 21.14 6.89 18.93
CA ARG A 333 21.33 6.61 20.36
C ARG A 333 20.97 5.17 20.71
N GLN A 334 19.95 4.60 20.08
CA GLN A 334 19.47 3.24 20.35
C GLN A 334 20.12 2.17 19.48
N THR A 335 21.00 2.53 18.54
CA THR A 335 21.61 1.56 17.63
C THR A 335 22.46 0.53 18.37
N LEU A 336 22.32 -0.73 17.97
CA LEU A 336 23.17 -1.84 18.41
C LEU A 336 24.48 -1.93 17.61
N GLY A 337 24.57 -1.23 16.48
CA GLY A 337 25.78 -1.19 15.65
C GLY A 337 26.82 -0.25 16.24
N ARG A 338 27.52 -0.69 17.29
CA ARG A 338 28.53 0.09 18.01
C ARG A 338 29.85 -0.66 18.13
N SER A 339 30.95 0.10 18.22
CA SER A 339 32.25 -0.46 18.54
C SER A 339 32.26 -1.01 19.98
N LEU A 340 32.66 -2.27 20.14
CA LEU A 340 32.73 -2.94 21.46
C LEU A 340 33.66 -2.23 22.45
N SER A 341 34.72 -1.59 21.97
CA SER A 341 35.76 -0.97 22.81
C SER A 341 35.49 0.49 23.17
N SER A 342 34.69 1.19 22.36
CA SER A 342 34.50 2.65 22.50
C SER A 342 33.05 3.07 22.60
N ASP A 343 32.10 2.15 22.42
CA ASP A 343 30.65 2.41 22.39
C ASP A 343 30.25 3.47 21.35
N ILE A 344 31.12 3.72 20.36
CA ILE A 344 30.88 4.69 19.28
C ILE A 344 30.02 4.00 18.20
N PRO A 345 28.94 4.64 17.72
CA PRO A 345 28.18 4.15 16.57
C PRO A 345 29.09 3.87 15.37
N LEU A 346 28.87 2.73 14.71
CA LEU A 346 29.55 2.41 13.46
C LEU A 346 29.13 3.41 12.38
N GLU A 347 30.02 3.66 11.42
CA GLU A 347 29.76 4.53 10.28
C GLU A 347 28.48 4.14 9.53
N ARG A 348 28.20 2.84 9.41
CA ARG A 348 26.98 2.33 8.80
C ARG A 348 25.69 2.85 9.46
N ALA A 349 25.68 3.05 10.78
CA ALA A 349 24.52 3.61 11.46
C ALA A 349 24.27 5.06 11.02
N TRP A 350 25.33 5.84 10.89
CA TRP A 350 25.27 7.21 10.38
C TRP A 350 24.87 7.25 8.90
N GLN A 351 25.41 6.36 8.07
CA GLN A 351 25.04 6.23 6.66
C GLN A 351 23.53 5.94 6.49
N MET A 352 22.96 5.03 7.30
CA MET A 352 21.53 4.70 7.21
C MET A 352 20.63 5.87 7.61
N GLU A 353 20.97 6.60 8.68
CA GLU A 353 20.22 7.80 9.05
C GLU A 353 20.39 8.94 8.06
N PHE A 354 21.62 9.13 7.55
CA PHE A 354 21.90 10.10 6.51
C PHE A 354 21.04 9.83 5.28
N TYR A 355 21.00 8.59 4.79
CA TYR A 355 20.21 8.23 3.60
C TYR A 355 18.72 8.55 3.80
N LYS A 356 18.14 8.16 4.95
CA LYS A 356 16.74 8.48 5.28
C LYS A 356 16.48 9.98 5.34
N ALA A 357 17.36 10.74 5.99
CA ALA A 357 17.23 12.18 6.14
C ALA A 357 17.44 12.91 4.80
N ALA A 358 18.44 12.52 4.01
CA ALA A 358 18.72 13.08 2.68
C ALA A 358 17.54 12.90 1.72
N TYR A 359 16.91 11.71 1.76
CA TYR A 359 15.73 11.42 0.96
C TYR A 359 14.53 12.31 1.36
N ARG A 360 14.38 12.66 2.65
CA ARG A 360 13.36 13.60 3.16
C ARG A 360 13.65 15.06 2.81
N CYS A 361 14.92 15.46 2.77
CA CYS A 361 15.30 16.87 2.58
C CYS A 361 15.33 17.36 1.12
N THR A 362 14.98 16.49 0.16
CA THR A 362 15.01 16.76 -1.28
C THR A 362 13.66 16.46 -1.92
N PRO A 363 13.24 17.19 -2.98
CA PRO A 363 11.98 16.95 -3.68
C PRO A 363 12.03 15.70 -4.56
N SER A 364 10.86 15.25 -5.05
CA SER A 364 10.73 14.04 -5.88
C SER A 364 11.55 14.04 -7.17
N THR A 365 11.96 15.22 -7.65
CA THR A 365 12.85 15.39 -8.81
C THR A 365 14.33 15.12 -8.53
N PHE A 366 14.69 14.91 -7.26
CA PHE A 366 16.04 14.56 -6.84
C PHE A 366 16.10 13.10 -6.40
N VAL A 367 17.26 12.49 -6.59
CA VAL A 367 17.50 11.10 -6.21
C VAL A 367 18.79 11.04 -5.40
N THR A 368 18.71 10.38 -4.24
CA THR A 368 19.87 10.01 -3.43
C THR A 368 20.24 8.57 -3.77
N SER A 369 21.49 8.34 -4.15
CA SER A 369 21.99 7.00 -4.51
C SER A 369 23.20 6.66 -3.66
N ALA A 370 23.22 5.47 -3.07
CA ALA A 370 24.36 4.96 -2.33
C ALA A 370 25.35 4.25 -3.27
N ASP A 371 26.60 4.16 -2.85
CA ASP A 371 27.65 3.35 -3.49
C ASP A 371 27.80 3.63 -5.00
N VAL A 372 27.92 4.91 -5.37
CA VAL A 372 28.04 5.31 -6.78
C VAL A 372 29.50 5.30 -7.21
N GLY A 373 29.79 4.57 -8.30
CA GLY A 373 31.16 4.44 -8.80
C GLY A 373 31.23 3.77 -10.16
N ALA A 374 30.88 2.49 -10.20
CA ALA A 374 31.09 1.62 -11.37
C ALA A 374 30.48 2.16 -12.67
N LEU A 375 29.27 2.74 -12.61
CA LEU A 375 28.59 3.29 -13.78
C LEU A 375 29.34 4.46 -14.45
N PHE A 376 30.23 5.12 -13.70
CA PHE A 376 31.02 6.26 -14.15
C PHE A 376 32.49 5.89 -14.38
N GLY A 377 32.85 4.60 -14.29
CA GLY A 377 34.22 4.13 -14.44
C GLY A 377 35.13 4.47 -13.25
N SER A 378 34.57 4.81 -12.09
CA SER A 378 35.32 5.00 -10.85
C SER A 378 35.77 3.65 -10.28
N SER A 379 37.00 3.60 -9.77
CA SER A 379 37.55 2.42 -9.08
C SER A 379 37.12 2.33 -7.62
N GLY A 380 36.45 3.36 -7.09
CA GLY A 380 35.86 3.39 -5.75
C GLY A 380 34.37 3.73 -5.78
N PHE A 381 33.72 3.62 -4.64
CA PHE A 381 32.30 3.94 -4.46
C PHE A 381 32.16 5.06 -3.44
N VAL A 382 31.63 6.20 -3.87
CA VAL A 382 31.29 7.28 -2.93
C VAL A 382 30.07 6.86 -2.11
N ASP A 383 30.07 7.18 -0.81
CA ASP A 383 28.99 6.75 0.10
C ASP A 383 27.61 7.15 -0.43
N PHE A 384 27.46 8.42 -0.84
CA PHE A 384 26.23 8.91 -1.45
C PHE A 384 26.49 9.89 -2.59
N THR A 385 25.59 9.86 -3.56
CA THR A 385 25.37 10.99 -4.48
C THR A 385 23.96 11.51 -4.36
N ILE A 386 23.79 12.80 -4.65
CA ILE A 386 22.50 13.46 -4.75
C ILE A 386 22.44 14.14 -6.11
N HIS A 387 21.48 13.72 -6.94
CA HIS A 387 21.34 14.23 -8.31
C HIS A 387 19.93 14.76 -8.59
N GLY A 388 19.83 15.84 -9.36
CA GLY A 388 18.57 16.44 -9.80
C GLY A 388 18.80 17.71 -10.62
N GLY A 389 18.23 17.78 -11.83
CA GLY A 389 18.53 18.87 -12.77
C GLY A 389 20.02 18.91 -13.12
N ASP A 390 20.65 20.08 -12.97
CA ASP A 390 22.09 20.29 -13.21
C ASP A 390 22.96 19.99 -11.98
N ILE A 391 22.36 19.54 -10.87
CA ILE A 391 23.08 19.22 -9.63
C ILE A 391 23.49 17.75 -9.63
N PHE A 392 24.77 17.50 -9.34
CA PHE A 392 25.30 16.18 -9.03
C PHE A 392 26.36 16.25 -7.92
N TRP A 393 25.93 16.10 -6.67
CA TRP A 393 26.82 16.19 -5.51
C TRP A 393 27.29 14.83 -5.02
N GLY A 394 28.54 14.75 -4.56
CA GLY A 394 29.08 13.60 -3.84
C GLY A 394 29.25 13.86 -2.35
N ILE A 395 28.95 12.87 -1.52
CA ILE A 395 28.96 12.99 -0.07
C ILE A 395 29.65 11.75 0.49
N GLU A 396 30.74 11.96 1.23
CA GLU A 396 31.47 10.92 1.94
C GLU A 396 31.30 11.11 3.45
N LEU A 397 30.97 10.05 4.18
CA LEU A 397 30.86 10.08 5.64
C LEU A 397 32.10 9.48 6.27
N LEU A 398 32.55 10.07 7.38
CA LEU A 398 33.70 9.62 8.15
C LEU A 398 33.36 9.58 9.63
N ARG A 399 34.25 8.94 10.39
CA ARG A 399 34.13 8.87 11.84
C ARG A 399 35.49 9.07 12.52
N GLU A 400 35.51 9.90 13.56
CA GLU A 400 36.68 10.20 14.38
C GLU A 400 37.93 10.61 13.56
N ALA A 401 37.75 11.36 12.46
CA ALA A 401 38.83 11.77 11.56
C ALA A 401 39.66 10.62 10.96
N SER A 402 39.13 9.39 10.98
CA SER A 402 39.85 8.21 10.53
C SER A 402 40.18 8.32 9.03
N ASN A 403 41.47 8.22 8.68
CA ASN A 403 41.97 8.29 7.30
C ASN A 403 41.54 9.55 6.53
N LEU A 404 41.28 10.67 7.21
CA LEU A 404 40.74 11.88 6.58
C LEU A 404 41.51 12.32 5.33
N VAL A 405 42.84 12.31 5.38
CA VAL A 405 43.71 12.65 4.24
C VAL A 405 43.45 11.74 3.04
N GLU A 406 43.33 10.43 3.25
CA GLU A 406 43.04 9.46 2.19
C GLU A 406 41.69 9.76 1.53
N HIS A 407 40.65 10.07 2.32
CA HIS A 407 39.33 10.41 1.77
C HIS A 407 39.34 11.74 1.00
N ILE A 408 40.14 12.72 1.43
CA ILE A 408 40.34 13.97 0.66
C ILE A 408 41.01 13.67 -0.69
N GLU A 409 42.04 12.82 -0.69
CA GLU A 409 42.77 12.43 -1.90
C GLU A 409 41.89 11.68 -2.91
N ARG A 410 40.86 10.94 -2.48
CA ARG A 410 39.91 10.27 -3.39
C ARG A 410 39.17 11.22 -4.32
N PHE A 411 38.89 12.46 -3.87
CA PHE A 411 38.25 13.50 -4.69
C PHE A 411 39.24 14.35 -5.50
N SER A 412 40.54 14.27 -5.19
CA SER A 412 41.58 15.05 -5.87
C SER A 412 41.81 14.57 -7.31
N PRO A 413 42.45 15.37 -8.19
CA PRO A 413 42.79 14.93 -9.54
C PRO A 413 43.59 13.62 -9.55
N GLY A 414 43.09 12.61 -10.25
CA GLY A 414 43.66 11.26 -10.27
C GLY A 414 43.22 10.34 -9.12
N GLY A 415 42.47 10.86 -8.15
CA GLY A 415 41.80 10.08 -7.11
C GLY A 415 40.66 9.22 -7.65
N SER A 416 40.23 8.24 -6.85
CA SER A 416 39.23 7.25 -7.28
C SER A 416 37.91 7.88 -7.73
N TYR A 417 37.47 8.98 -7.11
CA TYR A 417 36.19 9.64 -7.39
C TYR A 417 36.27 10.74 -8.46
N PHE A 418 37.46 11.05 -8.98
CA PHE A 418 37.64 12.12 -9.97
C PHE A 418 36.82 11.88 -11.26
N SER A 419 36.63 10.62 -11.65
CA SER A 419 35.86 10.22 -12.84
C SER A 419 34.36 10.48 -12.72
N LEU A 420 33.83 10.68 -11.51
CA LEU A 420 32.40 10.93 -11.28
C LEU A 420 31.94 12.28 -11.83
N LYS A 421 32.85 13.24 -12.06
CA LYS A 421 32.53 14.60 -12.56
C LYS A 421 31.42 15.28 -11.75
N LEU A 422 31.54 15.18 -10.42
CA LEU A 422 30.60 15.81 -9.48
C LEU A 422 30.61 17.34 -9.66
N SER A 423 29.44 17.96 -9.56
CA SER A 423 29.32 19.42 -9.58
C SER A 423 29.84 20.06 -8.30
N ASP A 424 29.77 19.35 -7.17
CA ASP A 424 30.39 19.70 -5.89
C ASP A 424 30.51 18.44 -5.00
N PHE A 425 31.30 18.48 -3.93
CA PHE A 425 31.38 17.39 -2.96
C PHE A 425 31.63 17.89 -1.54
N CYS A 426 31.36 17.03 -0.55
CA CYS A 426 31.72 17.28 0.83
C CYS A 426 32.06 16.01 1.60
N LEU A 427 32.85 16.19 2.65
CA LEU A 427 33.13 15.17 3.66
C LEU A 427 32.36 15.55 4.93
N ILE A 428 31.70 14.59 5.58
CA ILE A 428 31.01 14.82 6.86
C ILE A 428 31.60 13.85 7.88
N ASP A 429 32.31 14.38 8.87
CA ASP A 429 32.99 13.59 9.88
C ASP A 429 32.27 13.66 11.23
N PHE A 430 31.84 12.50 11.73
CA PHE A 430 31.15 12.36 13.01
C PHE A 430 32.17 12.10 14.13
N ARG A 431 32.21 13.00 15.12
CA ARG A 431 33.17 12.96 16.23
C ARG A 431 32.47 12.99 17.58
N ARG A 432 32.75 11.99 18.41
CA ARG A 432 32.34 11.97 19.80
C ARG A 432 33.26 12.89 20.61
N VAL A 433 32.68 13.88 21.27
CA VAL A 433 33.41 14.82 22.14
C VAL A 433 32.86 14.77 23.57
N VAL A 434 33.76 14.89 24.56
CA VAL A 434 33.35 14.99 25.99
C VAL A 434 32.79 16.39 26.26
N SER A 435 33.45 17.41 25.69
CA SER A 435 33.05 18.80 25.67
C SER A 435 33.63 19.48 24.43
N ILE A 436 32.93 20.50 23.91
CA ILE A 436 33.47 21.37 22.86
C ILE A 436 34.32 22.45 23.54
N ASP A 437 35.55 22.09 23.89
CA ASP A 437 36.54 22.98 24.51
C ASP A 437 37.56 23.50 23.48
N HIS A 438 38.46 24.36 23.94
CA HIS A 438 39.48 24.99 23.10
C HIS A 438 40.37 23.97 22.35
N VAL A 439 40.69 22.84 23.00
CA VAL A 439 41.59 21.82 22.42
C VAL A 439 40.87 21.04 21.32
N ALA A 440 39.61 20.67 21.54
CA ALA A 440 38.79 20.04 20.50
C ALA A 440 38.61 20.96 19.29
N MET A 441 38.36 22.25 19.54
CA MET A 441 38.18 23.26 18.50
C MET A 441 39.45 23.52 17.69
N GLU A 442 40.64 23.56 18.33
CA GLU A 442 41.90 23.70 17.61
C GLU A 442 42.19 22.53 16.68
N ARG A 443 41.87 21.29 17.10
CA ARG A 443 42.03 20.09 16.26
C ARG A 443 41.07 20.11 15.07
N ILE A 444 39.79 20.43 15.30
CA ILE A 444 38.82 20.56 14.22
C ILE A 444 39.24 21.65 13.24
N ALA A 445 39.69 22.80 13.75
CA ALA A 445 40.18 23.89 12.91
C ALA A 445 41.44 23.51 12.13
N ALA A 446 42.29 22.63 12.66
CA ALA A 446 43.44 22.09 11.92
C ALA A 446 42.98 21.23 10.74
N ASP A 447 42.11 20.26 10.99
CA ASP A 447 41.61 19.36 9.95
C ASP A 447 40.82 20.11 8.86
N MET A 448 40.07 21.16 9.23
CA MET A 448 39.35 22.01 8.27
C MET A 448 40.27 22.90 7.42
N ARG A 449 41.49 23.21 7.87
CA ARG A 449 42.48 23.89 7.01
C ARG A 449 42.96 22.98 5.88
N ASP A 450 42.94 21.67 6.10
CA ASP A 450 43.36 20.67 5.12
C ASP A 450 42.23 20.32 4.14
N CYS A 451 40.97 20.66 4.44
CA CYS A 451 39.82 20.46 3.56
C CYS A 451 38.71 21.50 3.77
N ASP A 452 38.57 22.42 2.81
CA ASP A 452 37.53 23.46 2.79
C ASP A 452 36.12 22.93 2.47
N LYS A 453 35.99 21.61 2.25
CA LYS A 453 34.73 20.87 2.03
C LYS A 453 34.35 19.95 3.20
N LEU A 454 35.06 20.06 4.33
CA LEU A 454 34.81 19.27 5.53
C LEU A 454 33.71 19.90 6.41
N PHE A 455 32.73 19.08 6.77
CA PHE A 455 31.79 19.34 7.85
C PHE A 455 32.13 18.44 9.03
N VAL A 456 32.09 18.98 10.25
CA VAL A 456 32.32 18.19 11.46
C VAL A 456 31.08 18.20 12.34
N VAL A 457 30.59 17.01 12.65
CA VAL A 457 29.45 16.76 13.53
C VAL A 457 29.96 16.28 14.87
N CYS A 458 30.00 17.19 15.85
CA CYS A 458 30.38 16.89 17.22
C CYS A 458 29.16 16.41 18.01
N TYR A 459 29.26 15.28 18.69
CA TYR A 459 28.19 14.78 19.55
C TYR A 459 28.71 14.25 20.89
N ASP A 460 27.90 14.36 21.94
CA ASP A 460 28.25 13.81 23.25
C ASP A 460 28.02 12.29 23.35
N ALA A 461 28.45 11.68 24.47
CA ALA A 461 28.29 10.25 24.72
C ALA A 461 26.84 9.72 24.60
N ARG A 462 25.85 10.58 24.86
CA ARG A 462 24.43 10.25 24.82
C ARG A 462 23.76 10.67 23.52
N VAL A 463 24.49 11.31 22.61
CA VAL A 463 23.98 11.97 21.40
C VAL A 463 22.89 12.98 21.75
N ALA A 464 23.00 13.63 22.91
CA ALA A 464 22.01 14.59 23.41
C ALA A 464 22.36 16.03 23.02
N GLY A 465 23.64 16.39 23.09
CA GLY A 465 24.19 17.59 22.47
C GLY A 465 24.85 17.27 21.14
N VAL A 466 24.39 17.89 20.06
CA VAL A 466 24.99 17.77 18.72
C VAL A 466 25.26 19.16 18.17
N VAL A 467 26.46 19.39 17.65
CA VAL A 467 26.87 20.65 17.03
C VAL A 467 27.53 20.35 15.69
N VAL A 468 27.12 21.06 14.65
CA VAL A 468 27.66 20.91 13.30
C VAL A 468 28.41 22.17 12.91
N PHE A 469 29.66 21.99 12.52
CA PHE A 469 30.52 23.03 12.00
C PHE A 469 30.67 22.86 10.48
N ASN A 470 30.57 23.96 9.73
CA ASN A 470 31.01 23.99 8.33
C ASN A 470 32.52 24.28 8.25
N SER A 471 33.07 24.27 7.04
CA SER A 471 34.50 24.53 6.80
C SER A 471 34.97 25.95 7.18
N ALA A 472 34.05 26.89 7.39
CA ALA A 472 34.35 28.23 7.90
C ALA A 472 34.36 28.29 9.45
N MET A 473 34.21 27.15 10.13
CA MET A 473 34.04 27.03 11.59
C MET A 473 32.75 27.67 12.13
N ASP A 474 31.79 27.98 11.27
CA ASP A 474 30.48 28.46 11.69
C ASP A 474 29.60 27.30 12.17
N VAL A 475 28.86 27.54 13.25
CA VAL A 475 27.83 26.60 13.72
C VAL A 475 26.62 26.67 12.81
N VAL A 476 26.39 25.63 12.01
CA VAL A 476 25.25 25.55 11.08
C VAL A 476 24.03 24.84 11.69
N TYR A 477 24.25 24.08 12.77
CA TYR A 477 23.21 23.41 13.54
C TYR A 477 23.68 23.11 14.97
N ARG A 478 22.76 23.21 15.94
CA ARG A 478 22.95 22.82 17.33
C ARG A 478 21.63 22.32 17.93
N ILE A 479 21.70 21.23 18.69
CA ILE A 479 20.65 20.75 19.61
C ILE A 479 21.21 20.56 21.01
#